data_AF-A0A4R1QV18-F1
#
_entry.id   AF-A0A4R1QV18-F1
#
_cell.length_a   1.000
_cell.length_b   1.000
_cell.length_c   1.000
_cell.angle_alpha   90.00
_cell.angle_beta   90.00
_cell.angle_gamma   90.00
#
_symmetry.space_group_name_H-M   'P 1'
#
loop_
_entity.id
_entity.type
_entity.pdbx_description
1 polymer ?
#
loop_
_entity_poly.entity_id
_entity_poly.type
_entity_poly.pdbx_seq_one_letter_code
_entity_poly.pdbx_strand_id
1 'polypeptide(L)'
;MNRSTLAKIVSPLALAAMLVACGSQPSGTEMVVHPANDTPITHIANYDMLGDTAASPEGLYEVCSVRLGSCNLLYVDAATRQETYLCATPNCTHDSESCNSYLPLEEGRYGYQLFFFNGYLYAAQCTPIESQGPYLMRMDPDGTNREIVLELENGECFSGMLYGYGDRLLLQISRVDENGNSETCMEIFDPQTGERKRLFSLQLEPGGKESASLMGAAGTSLIFLKSDEEGRQYYKVDLARENPTLEQGQTNLLGPEFDENSLYCTVQGDYFCTYDIAAGRLSWENLLTGQKKEFSLPQLSGEETVYGLALLYDDQFALSMSSSEKGSMNLLLNPETGESTGVYYYPTRESGYDILADFGDELLYKVRTDERPLEGQAAYGLVGEVSYHNVYAMVSKEDFQSGIPGEEIPFPE
;
A
#
# COMPACT_ATOMS: atom_id res chain seq x y z
N MET A 1 0.43 81.32 9.64
CA MET A 1 0.57 81.26 8.17
C MET A 1 0.80 79.79 7.82
N ASN A 2 -0.05 78.99 7.19
CA ASN A 2 -1.36 79.09 6.49
C ASN A 2 -2.26 77.99 7.12
N ARG A 3 -3.46 78.25 7.66
CA ARG A 3 -4.80 78.43 7.05
C ARG A 3 -5.25 77.32 6.08
N SER A 4 -6.23 76.50 6.54
CA SER A 4 -7.43 75.95 5.86
C SER A 4 -7.71 74.50 6.31
N THR A 5 -8.86 73.99 6.74
CA THR A 5 -10.21 74.53 7.05
C THR A 5 -10.96 73.50 7.93
N LEU A 6 -11.76 74.02 8.88
CA LEU A 6 -12.93 73.40 9.57
C LEU A 6 -13.82 72.55 8.63
N ALA A 7 -14.47 71.44 9.02
CA ALA A 7 -15.65 71.26 9.88
C ALA A 7 -16.25 69.84 9.55
N LYS A 8 -17.07 69.09 10.30
CA LYS A 8 -17.68 69.13 11.65
C LYS A 8 -18.48 67.80 11.83
N ILE A 9 -18.43 67.19 13.03
CA ILE A 9 -19.54 66.52 13.79
C ILE A 9 -20.04 65.18 13.19
N VAL A 10 -20.11 64.01 13.86
CA VAL A 10 -20.85 63.60 15.07
C VAL A 10 -20.29 62.24 15.58
N SER A 11 -20.05 62.14 16.90
CA SER A 11 -19.88 60.92 17.72
C SER A 11 -21.28 60.34 18.06
N PRO A 12 -21.55 59.06 18.47
CA PRO A 12 -20.75 58.31 19.45
C PRO A 12 -20.85 56.76 19.47
N LEU A 13 -20.30 56.18 20.56
CA LEU A 13 -20.40 54.80 21.07
C LEU A 13 -19.52 53.74 20.37
N ALA A 14 -18.75 52.88 21.05
CA ALA A 14 -18.69 52.55 22.47
C ALA A 14 -17.31 51.92 22.83
N LEU A 15 -16.80 52.34 23.98
CA LEU A 15 -16.14 51.56 25.03
C LEU A 15 -15.38 50.27 24.64
N ALA A 16 -14.05 50.33 24.70
CA ALA A 16 -13.24 49.17 25.10
C ALA A 16 -12.10 49.65 25.99
N ALA A 17 -12.23 49.35 27.29
CA ALA A 17 -11.21 49.58 28.29
C ALA A 17 -10.05 48.61 28.07
N MET A 18 -8.82 49.15 28.13
CA MET A 18 -7.62 48.36 28.34
C MET A 18 -7.70 47.64 29.69
N LEU A 19 -7.11 46.44 29.78
CA LEU A 19 -6.20 46.06 30.85
C LEU A 19 -5.44 44.79 30.41
N VAL A 20 -4.12 44.86 30.51
CA VAL A 20 -3.16 43.79 30.22
C VAL A 20 -2.78 43.08 31.52
N ALA A 21 -2.56 41.78 31.38
CA ALA A 21 -1.78 40.84 32.20
C ALA A 21 -2.43 40.25 33.48
N CYS A 22 -2.59 38.93 33.51
CA CYS A 22 -1.56 38.02 34.01
C CYS A 22 -1.90 36.53 33.72
N GLY A 23 -0.93 35.83 33.13
CA GLY A 23 -0.56 34.44 33.38
C GLY A 23 -1.62 33.35 33.53
N SER A 24 -1.78 32.56 32.47
CA SER A 24 -1.84 31.10 32.54
C SER A 24 -1.45 30.52 31.17
N GLN A 25 -0.52 29.56 31.16
CA GLN A 25 -0.26 28.73 29.97
C GLN A 25 -1.56 28.06 29.54
N PRO A 26 -1.89 27.99 28.24
CA PRO A 26 -2.86 27.01 27.79
C PRO A 26 -2.20 25.64 27.95
N SER A 27 -2.67 24.91 28.95
CA SER A 27 -2.66 23.45 28.96
C SER A 27 -3.08 22.95 27.58
N GLY A 28 -2.29 22.02 27.01
CA GLY A 28 -2.63 21.34 25.76
C GLY A 28 -4.08 20.90 25.81
N THR A 29 -4.89 21.54 25.01
CA THR A 29 -6.22 21.05 24.72
C THR A 29 -5.99 20.09 23.58
N GLU A 30 -6.10 18.79 23.85
CA GLU A 30 -6.20 17.79 22.78
C GLU A 30 -7.27 18.29 21.81
N MET A 31 -6.82 18.55 20.58
CA MET A 31 -7.71 18.98 19.52
C MET A 31 -8.52 17.74 19.12
N VAL A 32 -9.76 17.69 19.63
CA VAL A 32 -10.78 16.70 19.31
C VAL A 32 -10.83 16.52 17.79
N VAL A 33 -10.54 15.30 17.33
CA VAL A 33 -10.88 14.91 15.95
C VAL A 33 -12.39 14.84 15.90
N HIS A 34 -13.04 15.85 15.34
CA HIS A 34 -14.45 15.71 14.97
C HIS A 34 -14.53 14.76 13.76
N PRO A 35 -15.36 13.70 13.83
CA PRO A 35 -15.48 12.75 12.74
C PRO A 35 -16.09 13.43 11.52
N ALA A 36 -15.36 13.43 10.41
CA ALA A 36 -15.97 13.57 9.10
C ALA A 36 -16.36 12.16 8.61
N ASN A 37 -17.62 11.79 8.87
CA ASN A 37 -18.41 10.75 8.19
C ASN A 37 -17.86 9.31 8.23
N ASP A 38 -18.71 8.35 7.84
CA ASP A 38 -18.37 6.95 7.56
C ASP A 38 -17.40 6.83 6.36
N THR A 39 -16.31 7.61 6.38
CA THR A 39 -15.32 7.70 5.31
C THR A 39 -14.63 6.34 5.21
N PRO A 40 -14.79 5.62 4.10
CA PRO A 40 -14.14 4.33 3.94
C PRO A 40 -12.63 4.51 3.75
N ILE A 41 -11.89 3.55 4.26
CA ILE A 41 -10.50 3.32 3.95
C ILE A 41 -10.45 2.62 2.59
N THR A 42 -9.58 3.07 1.69
CA THR A 42 -9.45 2.52 0.34
C THR A 42 -8.09 1.87 0.15
N HIS A 43 -8.08 0.69 -0.45
CA HIS A 43 -6.88 -0.01 -0.91
C HIS A 43 -6.29 0.73 -2.13
N ILE A 44 -5.06 1.23 -2.02
CA ILE A 44 -4.41 2.09 -3.04
C ILE A 44 -3.07 1.57 -3.54
N ALA A 45 -2.64 0.42 -3.01
CA ALA A 45 -1.39 -0.24 -3.37
C ALA A 45 -1.59 -1.75 -3.31
N ASN A 46 -0.78 -2.48 -4.08
CA ASN A 46 -0.82 -3.94 -4.08
C ASN A 46 -0.46 -4.48 -2.69
N TYR A 47 -1.28 -5.38 -2.17
CA TYR A 47 -1.18 -5.89 -0.78
C TYR A 47 -1.21 -4.80 0.31
N ASP A 48 -1.76 -3.62 0.00
CA ASP A 48 -1.78 -2.44 0.88
C ASP A 48 -0.40 -1.96 1.34
N MET A 49 0.65 -2.31 0.60
CA MET A 49 2.03 -1.99 0.92
C MET A 49 2.69 -1.17 -0.20
N LEU A 50 3.63 -0.31 0.19
CA LEU A 50 4.51 0.33 -0.77
C LEU A 50 5.28 -0.74 -1.57
N GLY A 51 5.14 -0.71 -2.89
CA GLY A 51 5.75 -1.66 -3.82
C GLY A 51 6.41 -0.97 -5.00
N ASP A 52 6.97 -1.73 -5.93
CA ASP A 52 7.56 -1.22 -7.17
C ASP A 52 6.53 -0.92 -8.26
N THR A 53 5.25 -1.19 -8.01
CA THR A 53 4.15 -1.03 -8.96
C THR A 53 2.99 -0.27 -8.36
N ALA A 54 2.21 0.40 -9.23
CA ALA A 54 0.98 1.08 -8.86
C ALA A 54 -0.09 0.89 -9.93
N ALA A 55 -1.20 0.25 -9.57
CA ALA A 55 -2.36 0.14 -10.45
C ALA A 55 -3.11 1.47 -10.52
N SER A 56 -3.55 1.84 -11.71
CA SER A 56 -4.44 2.97 -11.98
C SER A 56 -5.67 2.50 -12.74
N PRO A 57 -6.71 3.33 -12.90
CA PRO A 57 -7.90 2.92 -13.66
C PRO A 57 -7.64 2.52 -15.12
N GLU A 58 -6.53 2.95 -15.72
CA GLU A 58 -6.24 2.77 -17.15
C GLU A 58 -5.02 1.87 -17.43
N GLY A 59 -4.26 1.50 -16.40
CA GLY A 59 -3.02 0.74 -16.58
C GLY A 59 -2.20 0.56 -15.31
N LEU A 60 -1.00 0.04 -15.47
CA LEU A 60 -0.05 -0.23 -14.38
C LEU A 60 1.21 0.62 -14.53
N TYR A 61 1.62 1.30 -13.47
CA TYR A 61 2.95 1.92 -13.39
C TYR A 61 3.94 0.96 -12.74
N GLU A 62 5.19 0.98 -13.19
CA GLU A 62 6.31 0.25 -12.60
C GLU A 62 7.52 1.19 -12.45
N VAL A 63 8.33 0.97 -11.42
CA VAL A 63 9.69 1.50 -11.35
C VAL A 63 10.72 0.40 -11.62
N CYS A 64 11.54 0.59 -12.66
CA CYS A 64 12.53 -0.38 -13.10
C CYS A 64 13.94 0.21 -13.08
N SER A 65 14.93 -0.57 -12.63
CA SER A 65 16.35 -0.17 -12.62
C SER A 65 17.04 -0.64 -13.90
N VAL A 66 16.98 0.18 -14.95
CA VAL A 66 17.57 -0.14 -16.27
C VAL A 66 19.06 0.23 -16.35
N ARG A 67 19.49 1.25 -15.58
CA ARG A 67 20.84 1.82 -15.55
C ARG A 67 21.35 1.92 -14.12
N LEU A 68 22.67 2.07 -13.95
CA LEU A 68 23.26 2.38 -12.64
C LEU A 68 22.88 3.80 -12.21
N GLY A 69 22.61 3.97 -10.91
CA GLY A 69 22.35 5.28 -10.30
C GLY A 69 21.03 5.93 -10.71
N SER A 70 20.11 5.17 -11.30
CA SER A 70 18.76 5.66 -11.61
C SER A 70 17.75 4.53 -11.75
N CYS A 71 16.48 4.88 -11.60
CA CYS A 71 15.37 4.09 -12.07
C CYS A 71 14.64 4.83 -13.20
N ASN A 72 13.80 4.09 -13.91
CA ASN A 72 12.83 4.64 -14.82
C ASN A 72 11.41 4.25 -14.40
N LEU A 73 10.46 5.15 -14.58
CA LEU A 73 9.04 4.88 -14.57
C LEU A 73 8.63 4.29 -15.92
N LEU A 74 7.95 3.16 -15.88
CA LEU A 74 7.29 2.53 -17.02
C LEU A 74 5.78 2.55 -16.80
N TYR A 75 5.06 2.45 -17.90
CA TYR A 75 3.61 2.37 -17.90
C TYR A 75 3.12 1.32 -18.88
N VAL A 76 2.32 0.38 -18.38
CA VAL A 76 1.57 -0.60 -19.14
C VAL A 76 0.17 -0.06 -19.36
N ASP A 77 -0.14 0.34 -20.59
CA ASP A 77 -1.47 0.80 -20.99
C ASP A 77 -2.38 -0.42 -21.23
N ALA A 78 -3.46 -0.54 -20.45
CA ALA A 78 -4.32 -1.73 -20.49
C ALA A 78 -5.09 -1.84 -21.82
N ALA A 79 -5.45 -0.71 -22.44
CA ALA A 79 -6.26 -0.68 -23.65
C ALA A 79 -5.45 -1.09 -24.91
N THR A 80 -4.21 -0.64 -25.00
CA THR A 80 -3.31 -0.88 -26.13
C THR A 80 -2.40 -2.10 -25.91
N ARG A 81 -2.30 -2.60 -24.67
CA ARG A 81 -1.43 -3.70 -24.26
C ARG A 81 0.03 -3.41 -24.59
N GLN A 82 0.46 -2.19 -24.33
CA GLN A 82 1.82 -1.73 -24.59
C GLN A 82 2.45 -1.23 -23.31
N GLU A 83 3.69 -1.67 -23.08
CA GLU A 83 4.55 -1.09 -22.06
C GLU A 83 5.46 -0.04 -22.70
N THR A 84 5.59 1.10 -22.04
CA THR A 84 6.43 2.21 -22.50
C THR A 84 7.17 2.84 -21.33
N TYR A 85 8.33 3.45 -21.60
CA TYR A 85 8.85 4.45 -20.67
C TYR A 85 7.82 5.56 -20.50
N LEU A 86 7.61 6.04 -19.27
CA LEU A 86 6.68 7.14 -18.98
C LEU A 86 7.25 8.48 -19.48
N CYS A 87 7.32 8.62 -20.81
CA CYS A 87 7.91 9.75 -21.50
C CYS A 87 7.40 9.80 -22.95
N ALA A 88 6.75 10.90 -23.32
CA ALA A 88 6.26 11.10 -24.68
C ALA A 88 7.30 11.72 -25.65
N THR A 89 8.51 12.03 -25.17
CA THR A 89 9.54 12.70 -25.97
C THR A 89 10.13 11.73 -27.00
N PRO A 90 9.98 11.96 -28.32
CA PRO A 90 10.52 11.05 -29.33
C PRO A 90 12.05 10.97 -29.26
N ASN A 91 12.60 9.76 -29.41
CA ASN A 91 14.04 9.48 -29.36
C ASN A 91 14.72 9.94 -28.05
N CYS A 92 13.98 9.97 -26.93
CA CYS A 92 14.57 10.22 -25.63
C CYS A 92 15.48 9.06 -25.23
N THR A 93 16.62 9.37 -24.61
CA THR A 93 17.59 8.37 -24.11
C THR A 93 17.22 7.83 -22.73
N HIS A 94 16.23 8.44 -22.06
CA HIS A 94 15.72 8.07 -20.74
C HIS A 94 16.78 8.01 -19.64
N ASP A 95 17.86 8.79 -19.76
CA ASP A 95 19.07 8.71 -18.94
C ASP A 95 19.39 10.00 -18.16
N SER A 96 18.45 10.94 -18.09
CA SER A 96 18.64 12.20 -17.38
C SER A 96 17.32 12.81 -16.89
N GLU A 97 17.42 13.76 -15.96
CA GLU A 97 16.30 14.52 -15.39
C GLU A 97 15.46 15.30 -16.41
N SER A 98 15.94 15.43 -17.66
CA SER A 98 15.13 15.98 -18.76
C SER A 98 13.98 15.07 -19.20
N CYS A 99 13.99 13.80 -18.76
CA CYS A 99 13.01 12.78 -19.10
C CYS A 99 12.02 12.53 -17.96
N ASN A 100 10.73 12.55 -18.26
CA ASN A 100 9.66 12.25 -17.30
C ASN A 100 9.70 10.83 -16.73
N SER A 101 10.36 9.88 -17.39
CA SER A 101 10.52 8.54 -16.83
C SER A 101 11.66 8.49 -15.82
N TYR A 102 12.65 9.39 -15.91
CA TYR A 102 13.88 9.27 -15.15
C TYR A 102 13.68 9.63 -13.67
N LEU A 103 14.15 8.76 -12.79
CA LEU A 103 14.21 8.98 -11.35
C LEU A 103 15.65 8.78 -10.87
N PRO A 104 16.32 9.84 -10.35
CA PRO A 104 17.69 9.72 -9.88
C PRO A 104 17.78 8.81 -8.64
N LEU A 105 18.82 7.99 -8.55
CA LEU A 105 19.16 7.21 -7.37
C LEU A 105 20.60 7.50 -6.94
N GLU A 106 20.78 7.91 -5.69
CA GLU A 106 22.11 8.02 -5.10
C GLU A 106 22.75 6.62 -4.91
N GLU A 107 24.08 6.56 -4.95
CA GLU A 107 24.81 5.30 -4.78
C GLU A 107 24.43 4.60 -3.46
N GLY A 108 24.14 3.30 -3.54
CA GLY A 108 23.80 2.47 -2.38
C GLY A 108 22.42 2.73 -1.78
N ARG A 109 21.51 3.39 -2.51
CA ARG A 109 20.11 3.58 -2.11
C ARG A 109 19.18 2.56 -2.76
N TYR A 110 18.05 2.31 -2.09
CA TYR A 110 16.99 1.46 -2.62
C TYR A 110 16.12 2.24 -3.62
N GLY A 111 15.44 1.51 -4.50
CA GLY A 111 14.56 2.09 -5.50
C GLY A 111 13.40 2.88 -4.90
N TYR A 112 12.66 3.57 -5.76
CA TYR A 112 11.41 4.21 -5.37
C TYR A 112 10.31 3.17 -5.16
N GLN A 113 9.28 3.52 -4.42
CA GLN A 113 8.06 2.73 -4.31
C GLN A 113 6.87 3.55 -4.80
N LEU A 114 5.89 2.92 -5.45
CA LEU A 114 4.80 3.59 -6.15
C LEU A 114 3.45 3.30 -5.49
N PHE A 115 2.53 4.26 -5.65
CA PHE A 115 1.10 4.06 -5.47
C PHE A 115 0.32 5.11 -6.27
N PHE A 116 -0.93 4.83 -6.62
CA PHE A 116 -1.79 5.76 -7.35
C PHE A 116 -2.97 6.17 -6.46
N PHE A 117 -3.20 7.47 -6.33
CA PHE A 117 -4.26 7.97 -5.46
C PHE A 117 -4.84 9.29 -5.95
N ASN A 118 -6.17 9.37 -5.98
CA ASN A 118 -6.91 10.58 -6.37
C ASN A 118 -6.43 11.25 -7.67
N GLY A 119 -6.11 10.42 -8.67
CA GLY A 119 -5.71 10.89 -10.01
C GLY A 119 -4.23 11.26 -10.15
N TYR A 120 -3.42 11.05 -9.13
CA TYR A 120 -1.98 11.31 -9.15
C TYR A 120 -1.18 10.03 -8.92
N LEU A 121 0.00 9.98 -9.55
CA LEU A 121 1.03 9.00 -9.24
C LEU A 121 1.91 9.54 -8.11
N TYR A 122 2.21 8.68 -7.14
CA TYR A 122 3.13 8.99 -6.05
C TYR A 122 4.35 8.06 -6.12
N ALA A 123 5.52 8.64 -5.90
CA ALA A 123 6.78 7.93 -5.73
C ALA A 123 7.35 8.23 -4.34
N ALA A 124 7.46 7.19 -3.50
CA ALA A 124 8.08 7.24 -2.20
C ALA A 124 9.57 6.91 -2.31
N GLN A 125 10.43 7.80 -1.81
CA GLN A 125 11.83 7.51 -1.55
C GLN A 125 11.96 7.21 -0.07
N CYS A 126 12.07 5.92 0.27
CA CYS A 126 11.97 5.47 1.66
C CYS A 126 13.30 5.53 2.42
N THR A 127 14.42 5.74 1.71
CA THR A 127 15.72 5.96 2.32
C THR A 127 16.14 7.43 2.28
N PRO A 128 16.73 7.96 3.37
CA PRO A 128 17.25 9.31 3.35
C PRO A 128 18.38 9.44 2.33
N ILE A 129 18.42 10.57 1.64
CA ILE A 129 19.55 11.01 0.81
C ILE A 129 20.38 12.04 1.57
N GLU A 130 21.63 12.32 1.18
CA GLU A 130 22.59 13.07 2.03
C GLU A 130 22.05 14.43 2.55
N SER A 131 21.13 15.05 1.83
CA SER A 131 20.57 16.37 2.16
C SER A 131 19.05 16.40 2.35
N GLN A 132 18.37 15.26 2.30
CA GLN A 132 16.91 15.20 2.36
C GLN A 132 16.43 13.87 2.98
N GLY A 133 15.44 13.98 3.88
CA GLY A 133 14.82 12.81 4.51
C GLY A 133 14.04 11.96 3.51
N PRO A 134 13.53 10.78 3.93
CA PRO A 134 12.57 10.05 3.11
C PRO A 134 11.40 10.95 2.72
N TYR A 135 10.88 10.82 1.51
CA TYR A 135 9.87 11.74 1.00
C TYR A 135 8.83 11.06 0.10
N LEU A 136 7.68 11.71 -0.05
CA LEU A 136 6.68 11.41 -1.07
C LEU A 136 6.70 12.50 -2.15
N MET A 137 6.98 12.07 -3.37
CA MET A 137 6.85 12.90 -4.56
C MET A 137 5.53 12.59 -5.25
N ARG A 138 4.69 13.60 -5.46
CA ARG A 138 3.48 13.54 -6.28
C ARG A 138 3.82 14.00 -7.69
N MET A 139 3.20 13.38 -8.69
CA MET A 139 3.28 13.81 -10.09
C MET A 139 1.97 13.55 -10.83
N ASP A 140 1.79 14.22 -11.96
CA ASP A 140 0.71 13.91 -12.88
C ASP A 140 0.91 12.50 -13.47
N PRO A 141 -0.16 11.84 -13.95
CA PRO A 141 -0.08 10.50 -14.56
C PRO A 141 0.98 10.35 -15.66
N ASP A 142 1.34 11.43 -16.37
CA ASP A 142 2.37 11.43 -17.42
C ASP A 142 3.81 11.68 -16.91
N GLY A 143 3.99 11.71 -15.58
CA GLY A 143 5.25 11.95 -14.89
C GLY A 143 5.69 13.42 -14.81
N THR A 144 4.87 14.36 -15.30
CA THR A 144 5.12 15.81 -15.21
C THR A 144 4.69 16.38 -13.85
N ASN A 145 4.94 17.68 -13.63
CA ASN A 145 4.49 18.44 -12.46
C ASN A 145 4.86 17.80 -11.11
N ARG A 146 6.10 17.29 -11.03
CA ARG A 146 6.66 16.66 -9.84
C ARG A 146 6.77 17.65 -8.68
N GLU A 147 6.27 17.24 -7.52
CA GLU A 147 6.29 18.02 -6.29
C GLU A 147 6.55 17.10 -5.09
N ILE A 148 7.47 17.48 -4.22
CA ILE A 148 7.62 16.81 -2.92
C ILE A 148 6.53 17.34 -2.00
N VAL A 149 5.55 16.49 -1.70
CA VAL A 149 4.38 16.86 -0.87
C VAL A 149 4.57 16.51 0.60
N LEU A 150 5.47 15.58 0.90
CA LEU A 150 5.84 15.19 2.26
C LEU A 150 7.33 14.88 2.29
N GLU A 151 8.06 15.49 3.22
CA GLU A 151 9.41 15.08 3.61
C GLU A 151 9.37 14.70 5.09
N LEU A 152 9.89 13.52 5.41
CA LEU A 152 9.96 13.00 6.76
C LEU A 152 11.18 13.56 7.50
N GLU A 153 11.04 13.71 8.81
CA GLU A 153 12.09 14.24 9.67
C GLU A 153 13.24 13.22 9.87
N ASN A 154 14.37 13.70 10.39
CA ASN A 154 15.47 12.80 10.73
C ASN A 154 15.02 11.73 11.74
N GLY A 155 15.36 10.47 11.47
CA GLY A 155 14.94 9.32 12.27
C GLY A 155 13.58 8.74 11.88
N GLU A 156 12.84 9.35 10.94
CA GLU A 156 11.58 8.82 10.43
C GLU A 156 11.76 8.01 9.13
N CYS A 157 10.91 7.02 8.91
CA CYS A 157 10.78 6.31 7.64
C CYS A 157 9.36 5.78 7.40
N PHE A 158 9.01 5.56 6.13
CA PHE A 158 7.79 4.82 5.78
C PHE A 158 7.99 3.35 6.17
N SER A 159 7.02 2.77 6.88
CA SER A 159 7.16 1.44 7.50
C SER A 159 6.25 0.37 6.92
N GLY A 160 5.64 0.63 5.76
CA GLY A 160 5.11 -0.41 4.88
C GLY A 160 3.71 -0.11 4.37
N MET A 161 2.71 -0.18 5.26
CA MET A 161 1.32 -0.11 4.83
C MET A 161 0.83 1.32 4.60
N LEU A 162 0.00 1.48 3.57
CA LEU A 162 -0.64 2.74 3.23
C LEU A 162 -2.05 2.53 2.70
N TYR A 163 -2.91 3.50 2.97
CA TYR A 163 -4.30 3.48 2.52
C TYR A 163 -4.75 4.88 2.12
N GLY A 164 -5.77 4.95 1.26
CA GLY A 164 -6.54 6.18 1.09
C GLY A 164 -7.60 6.32 2.18
N TYR A 165 -7.93 7.54 2.54
CA TYR A 165 -8.99 7.88 3.49
C TYR A 165 -9.65 9.19 3.07
N GLY A 166 -10.69 9.09 2.24
CA GLY A 166 -11.28 10.25 1.57
C GLY A 166 -10.27 10.90 0.61
N ASP A 167 -9.95 12.18 0.85
CA ASP A 167 -8.93 12.92 0.11
C ASP A 167 -7.53 12.88 0.74
N ARG A 168 -7.38 12.11 1.83
CA ARG A 168 -6.15 11.99 2.64
C ARG A 168 -5.54 10.60 2.53
N LEU A 169 -4.31 10.48 3.01
CA LEU A 169 -3.56 9.24 3.09
C LEU A 169 -3.44 8.80 4.55
N LEU A 170 -3.59 7.51 4.80
CA LEU A 170 -3.17 6.86 6.04
C LEU A 170 -1.79 6.25 5.79
N LEU A 171 -0.80 6.66 6.58
CA LEU A 171 0.59 6.26 6.42
C LEU A 171 1.08 5.59 7.70
N GLN A 172 1.72 4.43 7.56
CA GLN A 172 2.48 3.82 8.62
C GLN A 172 3.89 4.44 8.64
N ILE A 173 4.23 5.13 9.73
CA ILE A 173 5.53 5.81 9.90
C ILE A 173 6.24 5.22 11.10
N SER A 174 7.49 4.79 10.92
CA SER A 174 8.40 4.47 12.02
C SER A 174 9.31 5.66 12.33
N ARG A 175 9.65 5.83 13.60
CA ARG A 175 10.53 6.86 14.11
C ARG A 175 11.51 6.27 15.11
N VAL A 176 12.78 6.62 14.98
CA VAL A 176 13.84 6.28 15.93
C VAL A 176 14.31 7.57 16.62
N ASP A 177 14.24 7.58 17.95
CA ASP A 177 14.72 8.71 18.76
C ASP A 177 16.25 8.72 18.94
N GLU A 178 16.80 9.78 19.52
CA GLU A 178 18.25 9.92 19.78
C GLU A 178 18.83 8.84 20.69
N ASN A 179 17.98 8.15 21.46
CA ASN A 179 18.39 7.06 22.35
C ASN A 179 18.32 5.69 21.67
N GLY A 180 17.89 5.63 20.40
CA GLY A 180 17.70 4.40 19.64
C GLY A 180 16.37 3.69 19.91
N ASN A 181 15.41 4.33 20.60
CA ASN A 181 14.08 3.77 20.76
C ASN A 181 13.29 3.94 19.46
N SER A 182 12.72 2.86 18.96
CA SER A 182 11.85 2.88 17.78
C SER A 182 10.38 2.93 18.20
N GLU A 183 9.58 3.73 17.52
CA GLU A 183 8.12 3.76 17.58
C GLU A 183 7.54 3.68 16.18
N THR A 184 6.41 2.97 16.02
CA THR A 184 5.63 3.00 14.77
C THR A 184 4.26 3.58 15.06
N CYS A 185 3.78 4.47 14.19
CA CYS A 185 2.49 5.14 14.34
C CYS A 185 1.66 5.01 13.05
N MET A 186 0.34 5.07 13.22
CA MET A 186 -0.56 5.44 12.13
C MET A 186 -0.73 6.95 12.10
N GLU A 187 -0.56 7.53 10.92
CA GLU A 187 -0.71 8.96 10.68
C GLU A 187 -1.66 9.22 9.53
N ILE A 188 -2.38 10.33 9.60
CA ILE A 188 -3.17 10.88 8.50
C ILE A 188 -2.43 12.07 7.89
N PHE A 189 -2.36 12.09 6.57
CA PHE A 189 -1.67 13.11 5.80
C PHE A 189 -2.57 13.66 4.69
N ASP A 190 -2.65 14.98 4.59
CA ASP A 190 -3.34 15.69 3.53
C ASP A 190 -2.34 16.15 2.46
N PRO A 191 -2.34 15.50 1.27
CA PRO A 191 -1.41 15.84 0.20
C PRO A 191 -1.69 17.19 -0.47
N GLN A 192 -2.83 17.84 -0.20
CA GLN A 192 -3.14 19.16 -0.74
C GLN A 192 -2.62 20.28 0.15
N THR A 193 -2.72 20.11 1.47
CA THR A 193 -2.36 21.15 2.45
C THR A 193 -1.01 20.92 3.10
N GLY A 194 -0.47 19.70 3.03
CA GLY A 194 0.70 19.27 3.80
C GLY A 194 0.39 18.99 5.28
N GLU A 195 -0.89 19.05 5.69
CA GLU A 195 -1.28 18.79 7.07
C GLU A 195 -1.04 17.31 7.41
N ARG A 196 -0.24 17.07 8.44
CA ARG A 196 0.09 15.74 8.96
C ARG A 196 -0.33 15.65 10.41
N LYS A 197 -1.05 14.58 10.78
CA LYS A 197 -1.49 14.33 12.15
C LYS A 197 -1.31 12.86 12.51
N ARG A 198 -0.71 12.64 13.68
CA ARG A 198 -0.66 11.32 14.31
C ARG A 198 -2.05 10.90 14.80
N LEU A 199 -2.46 9.67 14.47
CA LEU A 199 -3.68 9.07 14.99
C LEU A 199 -3.40 8.33 16.30
N PHE A 200 -2.55 7.30 16.28
CA PHE A 200 -2.18 6.53 17.47
C PHE A 200 -0.86 5.77 17.27
N SER A 201 -0.24 5.36 18.40
CA SER A 201 0.92 4.45 18.39
C SER A 201 0.48 3.04 18.03
N LEU A 202 1.34 2.30 17.34
CA LEU A 202 1.19 0.86 17.09
C LEU A 202 1.81 -0.01 18.18
N GLN A 203 2.36 0.62 19.23
CA GLN A 203 2.91 -0.09 20.39
C GLN A 203 1.83 -0.25 21.47
N LEU A 204 1.62 -1.50 21.91
CA LEU A 204 0.70 -1.81 22.99
C LEU A 204 1.29 -1.50 24.38
N GLU A 205 2.60 -1.72 24.57
CA GLU A 205 3.28 -1.41 25.82
C GLU A 205 4.72 -0.89 25.62
N PRO A 206 5.19 0.06 26.46
CA PRO A 206 6.60 0.44 26.51
C PRO A 206 7.47 -0.75 26.95
N GLY A 207 8.39 -1.21 26.10
CA GLY A 207 9.32 -2.29 26.43
C GLY A 207 9.00 -3.68 25.82
N GLY A 208 8.02 -3.77 24.93
CA GLY A 208 8.04 -4.74 23.82
C GLY A 208 7.67 -6.20 24.13
N LYS A 209 6.68 -6.46 24.99
CA LYS A 209 6.15 -7.83 25.17
C LYS A 209 4.89 -8.13 24.38
N GLU A 210 4.01 -7.15 24.20
CA GLU A 210 2.83 -7.27 23.35
C GLU A 210 3.00 -6.42 22.09
N SER A 211 2.74 -7.01 20.92
CA SER A 211 2.81 -6.32 19.63
C SER A 211 1.46 -6.37 18.92
N ALA A 212 1.05 -5.23 18.38
CA ALA A 212 -0.07 -5.13 17.45
C ALA A 212 0.51 -4.90 16.05
N SER A 213 0.30 -5.86 15.16
CA SER A 213 0.67 -5.72 13.75
C SER A 213 -0.53 -5.24 12.98
N LEU A 214 -0.36 -4.19 12.16
CA LEU A 214 -1.38 -3.83 11.18
C LEU A 214 -1.41 -4.90 10.09
N MET A 215 -2.60 -5.39 9.77
CA MET A 215 -2.79 -6.54 8.87
C MET A 215 -3.64 -6.21 7.65
N GLY A 216 -4.34 -5.08 7.65
CA GLY A 216 -5.24 -4.68 6.56
C GLY A 216 -6.22 -3.60 7.00
N ALA A 217 -7.17 -3.32 6.13
CA ALA A 217 -8.31 -2.44 6.41
C ALA A 217 -9.57 -3.00 5.76
N ALA A 218 -10.73 -2.65 6.29
CA ALA A 218 -12.02 -2.87 5.62
C ALA A 218 -13.04 -1.84 6.12
N GLY A 219 -13.75 -1.22 5.19
CA GLY A 219 -14.74 -0.18 5.50
C GLY A 219 -14.07 0.98 6.24
N THR A 220 -14.56 1.34 7.42
CA THR A 220 -13.97 2.42 8.24
C THR A 220 -12.89 1.93 9.20
N SER A 221 -12.55 0.63 9.18
CA SER A 221 -11.71 0.01 10.21
C SER A 221 -10.35 -0.41 9.70
N LEU A 222 -9.31 -0.09 10.47
CA LEU A 222 -8.01 -0.76 10.38
C LEU A 222 -8.08 -2.08 11.16
N ILE A 223 -7.42 -3.12 10.64
CA ILE A 223 -7.46 -4.47 11.20
C ILE A 223 -6.08 -4.82 11.74
N PHE A 224 -6.04 -5.22 13.01
CA PHE A 224 -4.82 -5.51 13.73
C PHE A 224 -4.79 -6.95 14.19
N LEU A 225 -3.58 -7.49 14.30
CA LEU A 225 -3.29 -8.77 14.94
C LEU A 225 -2.55 -8.53 16.24
N LYS A 226 -3.16 -8.91 17.36
CA LYS A 226 -2.46 -9.09 18.63
C LYS A 226 -1.79 -10.46 18.61
N SER A 227 -0.50 -10.50 18.98
CA SER A 227 0.23 -11.75 19.21
C SER A 227 0.94 -11.69 20.56
N ASP A 228 0.71 -12.69 21.41
CA ASP A 228 1.37 -12.87 22.71
C ASP A 228 1.70 -14.35 22.98
N GLU A 229 2.13 -14.69 24.19
CA GLU A 229 2.46 -16.07 24.58
C GLU A 229 1.22 -16.99 24.63
N GLU A 230 0.01 -16.44 24.74
CA GLU A 230 -1.24 -17.17 24.90
C GLU A 230 -1.90 -17.49 23.55
N GLY A 231 -1.66 -16.67 22.53
CA GLY A 231 -2.11 -16.94 21.17
C GLY A 231 -2.14 -15.71 20.29
N ARG A 232 -2.98 -15.79 19.25
CA ARG A 232 -3.16 -14.72 18.26
C ARG A 232 -4.63 -14.40 18.08
N GLN A 233 -4.94 -13.11 17.98
CA GLN A 233 -6.31 -12.62 17.86
C GLN A 233 -6.36 -11.38 16.98
N TYR A 234 -7.23 -11.41 15.96
CA TYR A 234 -7.52 -10.24 15.15
C TYR A 234 -8.55 -9.33 15.83
N TYR A 235 -8.45 -8.02 15.62
CA TYR A 235 -9.40 -7.05 16.10
C TYR A 235 -9.46 -5.82 15.19
N LYS A 236 -10.52 -5.02 15.32
CA LYS A 236 -10.77 -3.85 14.45
C LYS A 236 -10.68 -2.55 15.24
N VAL A 237 -9.97 -1.57 14.69
CA VAL A 237 -9.97 -0.18 15.15
C VAL A 237 -10.75 0.67 14.15
N ASP A 238 -11.94 1.10 14.54
CA ASP A 238 -12.84 1.89 13.70
C ASP A 238 -12.46 3.37 13.74
N LEU A 239 -12.02 3.91 12.59
CA LEU A 239 -11.59 5.30 12.45
C LEU A 239 -12.75 6.29 12.41
N ALA A 240 -13.99 5.82 12.24
CA ALA A 240 -15.18 6.68 12.37
C ALA A 240 -15.46 7.10 13.82
N ARG A 241 -14.83 6.43 14.80
CA ARG A 241 -14.97 6.75 16.23
C ARG A 241 -14.14 7.98 16.60
N GLU A 242 -14.61 8.71 17.61
CA GLU A 242 -13.85 9.81 18.20
C GLU A 242 -12.61 9.26 18.95
N ASN A 243 -11.42 9.75 18.58
CA ASN A 243 -10.13 9.37 19.17
C ASN A 243 -9.89 7.85 19.22
N PRO A 244 -9.76 7.19 18.05
CA PRO A 244 -9.54 5.75 17.98
C PRO A 244 -8.21 5.36 18.65
N THR A 245 -8.21 4.26 19.40
CA THR A 245 -6.98 3.69 20.01
C THR A 245 -6.93 2.18 19.85
N LEU A 246 -5.73 1.60 19.93
CA LEU A 246 -5.56 0.14 19.86
C LEU A 246 -6.26 -0.58 21.01
N GLU A 247 -6.20 -0.04 22.23
CA GLU A 247 -6.79 -0.64 23.43
C GLU A 247 -8.32 -0.74 23.31
N GLN A 248 -8.96 0.29 22.75
CA GLN A 248 -10.40 0.24 22.48
C GLN A 248 -10.72 -0.83 21.44
N GLY A 249 -9.90 -0.93 20.39
CA GLY A 249 -10.03 -1.92 19.32
C GLY A 249 -9.98 -3.36 19.83
N GLN A 250 -9.20 -3.66 20.87
CA GLN A 250 -9.11 -5.02 21.44
C GLN A 250 -10.44 -5.57 21.99
N THR A 251 -11.46 -4.71 22.18
CA THR A 251 -12.82 -5.16 22.54
C THR A 251 -13.69 -5.50 21.32
N ASN A 252 -13.23 -5.14 20.12
CA ASN A 252 -13.89 -5.35 18.83
C ASN A 252 -13.19 -6.48 18.06
N LEU A 253 -13.30 -7.69 18.60
CA LEU A 253 -12.65 -8.89 18.08
C LEU A 253 -13.15 -9.27 16.68
N LEU A 254 -12.24 -9.73 15.84
CA LEU A 254 -12.52 -10.29 14.52
C LEU A 254 -12.06 -11.74 14.47
N GLY A 255 -13.01 -12.66 14.26
CA GLY A 255 -12.71 -14.08 14.21
C GLY A 255 -12.29 -14.67 15.56
N PRO A 256 -11.95 -15.97 15.58
CA PRO A 256 -11.51 -16.68 16.77
C PRO A 256 -10.05 -16.41 17.12
N GLU A 257 -9.67 -16.75 18.35
CA GLU A 257 -8.28 -16.93 18.74
C GLU A 257 -7.68 -18.13 17.97
N PHE A 258 -6.41 -18.04 17.61
CA PHE A 258 -5.74 -19.06 16.79
C PHE A 258 -4.25 -19.21 17.13
N ASP A 259 -3.66 -20.31 16.64
CA ASP A 259 -2.29 -20.74 16.97
C ASP A 259 -1.39 -20.95 15.72
N GLU A 260 -1.92 -20.74 14.51
CA GLU A 260 -1.28 -21.05 13.21
C GLU A 260 -0.86 -22.51 12.99
N ASN A 261 -1.30 -23.41 13.86
CA ASN A 261 -0.99 -24.83 13.80
C ASN A 261 -2.24 -25.70 13.64
N SER A 262 -3.36 -25.28 14.22
CA SER A 262 -4.68 -25.91 14.09
C SER A 262 -5.65 -25.03 13.31
N LEU A 263 -5.42 -23.71 13.33
CA LEU A 263 -6.24 -22.73 12.65
C LEU A 263 -5.37 -21.63 12.04
N TYR A 264 -5.54 -21.39 10.74
CA TYR A 264 -4.99 -20.23 10.05
C TYR A 264 -6.06 -19.15 9.89
N CYS A 265 -5.67 -17.88 10.07
CA CYS A 265 -6.52 -16.71 9.89
C CYS A 265 -5.75 -15.62 9.12
N THR A 266 -6.34 -15.06 8.07
CA THR A 266 -5.75 -13.99 7.26
C THR A 266 -6.75 -12.90 6.92
N VAL A 267 -6.24 -11.69 6.67
CA VAL A 267 -7.00 -10.56 6.13
C VAL A 267 -6.45 -10.28 4.73
N GLN A 268 -7.32 -10.21 3.73
CA GLN A 268 -6.94 -10.01 2.32
C GLN A 268 -8.00 -9.16 1.64
N GLY A 269 -7.64 -7.93 1.24
CA GLY A 269 -8.62 -6.91 0.86
C GLY A 269 -9.70 -6.77 1.94
N ASP A 270 -10.96 -6.82 1.52
CA ASP A 270 -12.13 -6.75 2.42
C ASP A 270 -12.52 -8.09 3.06
N TYR A 271 -11.69 -9.14 2.98
CA TYR A 271 -12.05 -10.48 3.46
C TYR A 271 -11.23 -10.92 4.66
N PHE A 272 -11.91 -11.54 5.62
CA PHE A 272 -11.28 -12.32 6.68
C PHE A 272 -11.45 -13.81 6.38
N CYS A 273 -10.35 -14.52 6.19
CA CYS A 273 -10.32 -15.93 5.80
C CYS A 273 -9.84 -16.81 6.95
N THR A 274 -10.39 -18.02 7.05
CA THR A 274 -9.95 -19.02 8.03
C THR A 274 -9.75 -20.40 7.40
N TYR A 275 -8.84 -21.19 7.97
CA TYR A 275 -8.67 -22.60 7.66
C TYR A 275 -8.48 -23.42 8.93
N ASP A 276 -9.51 -24.18 9.33
CA ASP A 276 -9.44 -25.17 10.40
C ASP A 276 -8.90 -26.48 9.83
N ILE A 277 -7.69 -26.85 10.26
CA ILE A 277 -6.95 -27.99 9.75
C ILE A 277 -7.57 -29.31 10.20
N ALA A 278 -7.99 -29.39 11.47
CA ALA A 278 -8.53 -30.62 12.04
C ALA A 278 -9.92 -30.95 11.46
N ALA A 279 -10.73 -29.92 11.23
CA ALA A 279 -12.04 -30.06 10.60
C ALA A 279 -11.96 -30.15 9.07
N GLY A 280 -10.84 -29.72 8.47
CA GLY A 280 -10.71 -29.58 7.02
C GLY A 280 -11.74 -28.57 6.49
N ARG A 281 -11.86 -27.41 7.12
CA ARG A 281 -12.86 -26.39 6.81
C ARG A 281 -12.22 -25.06 6.45
N LEU A 282 -12.60 -24.54 5.29
CA LEU A 282 -12.21 -23.23 4.80
C LEU A 282 -13.40 -22.29 4.95
N SER A 283 -13.16 -21.05 5.37
CA SER A 283 -14.20 -20.05 5.43
C SER A 283 -13.68 -18.66 5.07
N TRP A 284 -14.59 -17.80 4.64
CA TRP A 284 -14.33 -16.37 4.52
C TRP A 284 -15.54 -15.56 4.99
N GLU A 285 -15.26 -14.35 5.48
CA GLU A 285 -16.23 -13.31 5.78
C GLU A 285 -15.87 -12.05 4.99
N ASN A 286 -16.79 -11.56 4.17
CA ASN A 286 -16.67 -10.24 3.57
C ASN A 286 -16.99 -9.20 4.64
N LEU A 287 -16.00 -8.39 5.02
CA LEU A 287 -16.06 -7.49 6.16
C LEU A 287 -16.90 -6.23 5.91
N LEU A 288 -17.22 -5.92 4.65
CA LEU A 288 -18.11 -4.83 4.28
C LEU A 288 -19.59 -5.25 4.38
N THR A 289 -19.90 -6.45 3.91
CA THR A 289 -21.30 -6.94 3.78
C THR A 289 -21.73 -7.84 4.93
N GLY A 290 -20.78 -8.42 5.66
CA GLY A 290 -21.01 -9.48 6.65
C GLY A 290 -21.38 -10.83 6.05
N GLN A 291 -21.32 -10.98 4.71
CA GLN A 291 -21.54 -12.27 4.06
C GLN A 291 -20.46 -13.26 4.47
N LYS A 292 -20.88 -14.48 4.80
CA LYS A 292 -19.97 -15.57 5.18
C LYS A 292 -20.18 -16.77 4.29
N LYS A 293 -19.09 -17.47 4.00
CA LYS A 293 -19.12 -18.75 3.32
C LYS A 293 -18.18 -19.74 3.98
N GLU A 294 -18.60 -21.00 4.02
CA GLU A 294 -17.80 -22.10 4.52
C GLU A 294 -17.93 -23.28 3.56
N PHE A 295 -16.81 -23.96 3.30
CA PHE A 295 -16.76 -25.17 2.50
C PHE A 295 -15.71 -26.14 3.04
N SER A 296 -15.87 -27.41 2.70
CA SER A 296 -14.88 -28.43 3.03
C SER A 296 -13.62 -28.23 2.20
N LEU A 297 -12.46 -28.56 2.78
CA LEU A 297 -11.22 -28.70 2.04
C LEU A 297 -11.44 -29.65 0.85
N PRO A 298 -11.12 -29.25 -0.40
CA PRO A 298 -11.26 -30.13 -1.55
C PRO A 298 -10.33 -31.34 -1.43
N GLN A 299 -10.67 -32.43 -2.12
CA GLN A 299 -9.82 -33.60 -2.16
C GLN A 299 -8.51 -33.27 -2.90
N LEU A 300 -7.38 -33.46 -2.21
CA LEU A 300 -6.04 -33.22 -2.74
C LEU A 300 -5.39 -34.54 -3.21
N SER A 301 -4.44 -34.43 -4.12
CA SER A 301 -3.82 -35.56 -4.82
C SER A 301 -2.53 -36.09 -4.18
N GLY A 302 -1.93 -35.36 -3.24
CA GLY A 302 -0.62 -35.68 -2.68
C GLY A 302 -0.47 -35.28 -1.22
N GLU A 303 0.80 -35.14 -0.82
CA GLU A 303 1.18 -34.65 0.52
C GLU A 303 1.37 -33.13 0.47
N GLU A 304 0.34 -32.39 0.04
CA GLU A 304 0.38 -30.93 0.04
C GLU A 304 0.09 -30.38 1.45
N THR A 305 0.87 -29.38 1.88
CA THR A 305 0.57 -28.58 3.07
C THR A 305 -0.29 -27.41 2.66
N VAL A 306 -1.45 -27.25 3.29
CA VAL A 306 -2.41 -26.18 2.99
C VAL A 306 -2.25 -25.04 4.00
N TYR A 307 -2.23 -23.80 3.52
CA TYR A 307 -2.12 -22.60 4.35
C TYR A 307 -3.43 -21.78 4.43
N GLY A 308 -4.42 -22.13 3.62
CA GLY A 308 -5.74 -21.51 3.62
C GLY A 308 -6.08 -20.84 2.30
N LEU A 309 -6.94 -19.83 2.34
CA LEU A 309 -7.41 -19.14 1.14
C LEU A 309 -6.47 -17.99 0.76
N ALA A 310 -6.30 -17.79 -0.54
CA ALA A 310 -5.67 -16.62 -1.15
C ALA A 310 -6.70 -15.90 -2.01
N LEU A 311 -6.97 -14.62 -1.74
CA LEU A 311 -7.82 -13.79 -2.59
C LEU A 311 -7.07 -13.47 -3.89
N LEU A 312 -7.73 -13.61 -5.03
CA LEU A 312 -7.15 -13.31 -6.34
C LEU A 312 -7.70 -11.99 -6.90
N TYR A 313 -9.03 -11.88 -7.02
CA TYR A 313 -9.77 -10.71 -7.48
C TYR A 313 -11.24 -10.89 -7.09
N ASP A 314 -12.02 -9.81 -6.99
CA ASP A 314 -13.44 -9.82 -6.62
C ASP A 314 -13.74 -10.72 -5.38
N ASP A 315 -14.40 -11.86 -5.59
CA ASP A 315 -14.69 -12.93 -4.63
C ASP A 315 -14.07 -14.28 -5.05
N GLN A 316 -13.14 -14.25 -6.00
CA GLN A 316 -12.41 -15.41 -6.50
C GLN A 316 -11.23 -15.74 -5.59
N PHE A 317 -11.25 -16.94 -5.01
CA PHE A 317 -10.18 -17.45 -4.16
C PHE A 317 -9.43 -18.62 -4.79
N ALA A 318 -8.18 -18.79 -4.38
CA ALA A 318 -7.44 -20.03 -4.51
C ALA A 318 -7.14 -20.63 -3.14
N LEU A 319 -6.84 -21.92 -3.12
CA LEU A 319 -6.26 -22.62 -1.99
C LEU A 319 -4.74 -22.49 -2.07
N SER A 320 -4.15 -21.78 -1.13
CA SER A 320 -2.70 -21.63 -1.00
C SER A 320 -2.11 -22.86 -0.33
N MET A 321 -1.11 -23.46 -0.97
CA MET A 321 -0.48 -24.70 -0.51
C MET A 321 0.97 -24.81 -0.96
N SER A 322 1.70 -25.76 -0.39
CA SER A 322 3.04 -26.14 -0.87
C SER A 322 3.23 -27.65 -0.87
N SER A 323 4.17 -28.13 -1.68
CA SER A 323 4.67 -29.49 -1.60
C SER A 323 6.18 -29.54 -1.76
N SER A 324 6.80 -30.62 -1.28
CA SER A 324 8.24 -30.85 -1.42
C SER A 324 8.70 -30.98 -2.87
N GLU A 325 7.82 -31.46 -3.76
CA GLU A 325 8.12 -31.68 -5.18
C GLU A 325 7.91 -30.42 -6.03
N LYS A 326 6.84 -29.66 -5.77
CA LYS A 326 6.41 -28.56 -6.64
C LYS A 326 6.61 -27.16 -6.04
N GLY A 327 7.03 -27.07 -4.78
CA GLY A 327 7.12 -25.80 -4.07
C GLY A 327 5.74 -25.21 -3.75
N SER A 328 5.67 -23.89 -3.64
CA SER A 328 4.41 -23.15 -3.39
C SER A 328 3.51 -23.16 -4.63
N MET A 329 2.20 -23.24 -4.42
CA MET A 329 1.19 -23.19 -5.48
C MET A 329 -0.16 -22.72 -4.95
N ASN A 330 -0.98 -22.23 -5.86
CA ASN A 330 -2.36 -21.82 -5.63
C ASN A 330 -3.28 -22.68 -6.50
N LEU A 331 -4.22 -23.39 -5.88
CA LEU A 331 -5.25 -24.18 -6.58
C LEU A 331 -6.54 -23.36 -6.65
N LEU A 332 -6.97 -23.01 -7.85
CA LEU A 332 -8.17 -22.20 -8.04
C LEU A 332 -9.42 -22.97 -7.59
N LEU A 333 -10.27 -22.30 -6.81
CA LEU A 333 -11.51 -22.87 -6.28
C LEU A 333 -12.73 -22.30 -7.00
N ASN A 334 -13.79 -23.09 -7.13
CA ASN A 334 -15.08 -22.55 -7.54
C ASN A 334 -15.61 -21.64 -6.41
N PRO A 335 -15.88 -20.35 -6.68
CA PRO A 335 -16.30 -19.41 -5.63
C PRO A 335 -17.65 -19.80 -5.02
N GLU A 336 -18.48 -20.54 -5.75
CA GLU A 336 -19.80 -20.98 -5.28
C GLU A 336 -19.77 -22.23 -4.40
N THR A 337 -19.02 -23.25 -4.82
CA THR A 337 -19.03 -24.56 -4.15
C THR A 337 -17.82 -24.80 -3.26
N GLY A 338 -16.72 -24.05 -3.46
CA GLY A 338 -15.42 -24.31 -2.84
C GLY A 338 -14.69 -25.53 -3.41
N GLU A 339 -15.24 -26.17 -4.44
CA GLU A 339 -14.62 -27.33 -5.09
C GLU A 339 -13.41 -26.89 -5.94
N SER A 340 -12.45 -27.80 -6.09
CA SER A 340 -11.30 -27.59 -6.98
C SER A 340 -11.75 -27.46 -8.43
N THR A 341 -11.23 -26.46 -9.13
CA THR A 341 -11.38 -26.32 -10.59
C THR A 341 -10.36 -27.18 -11.36
N GLY A 342 -9.31 -27.66 -10.69
CA GLY A 342 -8.18 -28.34 -11.29
C GLY A 342 -7.12 -27.41 -11.91
N VAL A 343 -7.30 -26.09 -11.85
CA VAL A 343 -6.34 -25.09 -12.34
C VAL A 343 -5.35 -24.72 -11.24
N TYR A 344 -4.06 -24.77 -11.56
CA TYR A 344 -2.96 -24.49 -10.63
C TYR A 344 -2.09 -23.33 -11.11
N TYR A 345 -1.71 -22.47 -10.18
CA TYR A 345 -0.78 -21.37 -10.37
C TYR A 345 0.44 -21.52 -9.46
N TYR A 346 1.64 -21.31 -10.00
CA TYR A 346 2.89 -21.57 -9.29
C TYR A 346 3.68 -20.28 -9.10
N PRO A 347 3.59 -19.58 -7.95
CA PRO A 347 4.30 -18.33 -7.73
C PRO A 347 5.82 -18.58 -7.69
N THR A 348 6.44 -18.49 -8.85
CA THR A 348 7.87 -18.67 -9.05
C THR A 348 8.39 -17.50 -9.88
N ARG A 349 9.70 -17.24 -9.83
CA ARG A 349 10.31 -16.15 -10.62
C ARG A 349 10.10 -16.32 -12.14
N GLU A 350 10.03 -17.56 -12.61
CA GLU A 350 9.90 -17.91 -14.03
C GLU A 350 8.45 -18.04 -14.50
N SER A 351 7.49 -18.15 -13.57
CA SER A 351 6.06 -18.35 -13.85
C SER A 351 5.20 -17.67 -12.77
N GLY A 352 5.36 -16.36 -12.60
CA GLY A 352 4.48 -15.54 -11.78
C GLY A 352 3.02 -15.58 -12.29
N TYR A 353 2.10 -15.51 -11.33
CA TYR A 353 0.68 -15.23 -11.56
C TYR A 353 0.20 -14.18 -10.55
N ASP A 354 1.09 -13.24 -10.26
CA ASP A 354 0.81 -12.17 -9.30
C ASP A 354 -0.09 -11.16 -10.00
N ILE A 355 -1.36 -11.14 -9.66
CA ILE A 355 -2.34 -10.19 -10.20
C ILE A 355 -2.03 -8.82 -9.61
N LEU A 356 -1.84 -7.84 -10.49
CA LEU A 356 -1.42 -6.49 -10.11
C LEU A 356 -2.49 -5.44 -10.42
N ALA A 357 -3.42 -5.72 -11.33
CA ALA A 357 -4.53 -4.85 -11.62
C ALA A 357 -5.74 -5.63 -12.18
N ASP A 358 -6.93 -5.11 -11.90
CA ASP A 358 -8.22 -5.59 -12.38
C ASP A 358 -8.88 -4.51 -13.23
N PHE A 359 -9.24 -4.84 -14.47
CA PHE A 359 -9.86 -3.95 -15.44
C PHE A 359 -11.27 -4.43 -15.85
N GLY A 360 -12.02 -4.97 -14.89
CA GLY A 360 -13.38 -5.46 -15.12
C GLY A 360 -13.38 -6.91 -15.57
N ASP A 361 -13.41 -7.15 -16.89
CA ASP A 361 -13.42 -8.52 -17.44
C ASP A 361 -12.01 -9.08 -17.68
N GLU A 362 -10.97 -8.24 -17.55
CA GLU A 362 -9.57 -8.59 -17.78
C GLU A 362 -8.71 -8.31 -16.55
N LEU A 363 -7.64 -9.08 -16.42
CA LEU A 363 -6.64 -8.99 -15.36
C LEU A 363 -5.28 -8.72 -15.98
N LEU A 364 -4.49 -7.87 -15.33
CA LEU A 364 -3.07 -7.72 -15.59
C LEU A 364 -2.30 -8.41 -14.48
N TYR A 365 -1.40 -9.30 -14.86
CA TYR A 365 -0.56 -10.03 -13.93
C TYR A 365 0.90 -10.08 -14.38
N LYS A 366 1.80 -10.22 -13.41
CA LYS A 366 3.22 -10.47 -13.67
C LYS A 366 3.43 -11.94 -14.01
N VAL A 367 4.00 -12.20 -15.18
CA VAL A 367 4.31 -13.54 -15.71
C VAL A 367 5.67 -14.04 -15.26
N ARG A 368 6.69 -13.17 -15.25
CA ARG A 368 8.06 -13.52 -14.83
C ARG A 368 8.90 -12.27 -14.59
N THR A 369 10.10 -12.48 -14.06
CA THR A 369 11.17 -11.48 -14.09
C THR A 369 12.28 -11.96 -15.02
N ASP A 370 12.55 -11.20 -16.07
CA ASP A 370 13.54 -11.48 -17.11
C ASP A 370 14.78 -10.59 -16.95
N GLU A 371 15.86 -10.94 -17.67
CA GLU A 371 17.17 -10.31 -17.56
C GLU A 371 17.56 -9.63 -18.88
N ARG A 372 18.15 -8.43 -18.79
CA ARG A 372 18.76 -7.73 -19.93
C ARG A 372 20.14 -7.19 -19.53
N PRO A 373 21.06 -6.96 -20.49
CA PRO A 373 22.32 -6.28 -20.18
C PRO A 373 22.06 -4.92 -19.52
N LEU A 374 22.73 -4.66 -18.40
CA LEU A 374 22.67 -3.38 -17.71
C LEU A 374 23.13 -2.26 -18.65
N GLU A 375 22.29 -1.26 -18.85
CA GLU A 375 22.57 -0.22 -19.83
C GLU A 375 23.70 0.69 -19.36
N GLY A 376 24.60 1.02 -20.29
CA GLY A 376 25.73 1.92 -20.00
C GLY A 376 26.81 1.31 -19.10
N GLN A 377 26.72 0.02 -18.71
CA GLN A 377 27.65 -0.64 -17.78
C GLN A 377 29.13 -0.50 -18.16
N ALA A 378 29.44 -0.43 -19.46
CA ALA A 378 30.81 -0.27 -19.96
C ALA A 378 31.44 1.08 -19.55
N ALA A 379 30.64 2.14 -19.39
CA ALA A 379 31.12 3.44 -18.91
C ALA A 379 31.62 3.39 -17.46
N TYR A 380 31.17 2.39 -16.70
CA TYR A 380 31.55 2.12 -15.31
C TYR A 380 32.61 1.01 -15.21
N GLY A 381 33.15 0.54 -16.34
CA GLY A 381 34.13 -0.56 -16.37
C GLY A 381 33.54 -1.92 -15.99
N LEU A 382 32.21 -2.06 -16.00
CA LEU A 382 31.52 -3.31 -15.72
C LEU A 382 31.32 -4.13 -17.00
N VAL A 383 31.30 -5.45 -16.86
CA VAL A 383 31.17 -6.40 -17.99
C VAL A 383 30.28 -7.56 -17.59
N GLY A 384 29.20 -7.76 -18.33
CA GLY A 384 28.26 -8.87 -18.13
C GLY A 384 27.25 -8.65 -17.00
N GLU A 385 27.14 -7.42 -16.50
CA GLU A 385 26.12 -7.07 -15.52
C GLU A 385 24.74 -7.00 -16.19
N VAL A 386 23.72 -7.41 -15.45
CA VAL A 386 22.33 -7.46 -15.93
C VAL A 386 21.44 -6.57 -15.07
N SER A 387 20.41 -6.02 -15.70
CA SER A 387 19.24 -5.49 -15.02
C SER A 387 18.07 -6.46 -15.16
N TYR A 388 17.15 -6.39 -14.20
CA TYR A 388 15.94 -7.19 -14.16
C TYR A 388 14.75 -6.34 -14.55
N HIS A 389 13.83 -6.90 -15.31
CA HIS A 389 12.54 -6.29 -15.62
C HIS A 389 11.43 -7.32 -15.48
N ASN A 390 10.23 -6.85 -15.18
CA ASN A 390 9.06 -7.70 -15.11
C ASN A 390 8.47 -7.86 -16.52
N VAL A 391 7.92 -9.05 -16.79
CA VAL A 391 7.11 -9.29 -17.98
C VAL A 391 5.67 -9.47 -17.54
N TYR A 392 4.78 -8.71 -18.16
CA TYR A 392 3.35 -8.70 -17.83
C TYR A 392 2.53 -9.41 -18.89
N ALA A 393 1.33 -9.82 -18.53
CA ALA A 393 0.33 -10.29 -19.49
C ALA A 393 -1.07 -9.80 -19.11
N MET A 394 -1.91 -9.65 -20.13
CA MET A 394 -3.33 -9.40 -20.00
C MET A 394 -4.12 -10.66 -20.32
N VAL A 395 -5.10 -11.01 -19.49
CA VAL A 395 -5.93 -12.21 -19.63
C VAL A 395 -7.38 -11.91 -19.26
N SER A 396 -8.35 -12.54 -19.93
CA SER A 396 -9.73 -12.45 -19.49
C SER A 396 -9.94 -13.25 -18.20
N LYS A 397 -10.88 -12.84 -17.34
CA LYS A 397 -11.23 -13.61 -16.14
C LYS A 397 -11.68 -15.03 -16.48
N GLU A 398 -12.38 -15.24 -17.60
CA GLU A 398 -12.79 -16.56 -18.10
C GLU A 398 -11.58 -17.45 -18.48
N ASP A 399 -10.63 -16.88 -19.22
CA ASP A 399 -9.41 -17.60 -19.62
C ASP A 399 -8.54 -17.92 -18.40
N PHE A 400 -8.38 -16.97 -17.47
CA PHE A 400 -7.70 -17.20 -16.20
C PHE A 400 -8.40 -18.30 -15.39
N GLN A 401 -9.73 -18.32 -15.31
CA GLN A 401 -10.45 -19.40 -14.63
C GLN A 401 -10.27 -20.76 -15.31
N SER A 402 -9.96 -20.77 -16.60
CA SER A 402 -9.72 -21.97 -17.40
C SER A 402 -8.23 -22.37 -17.46
N GLY A 403 -7.34 -21.61 -16.82
CA GLY A 403 -5.89 -21.84 -16.87
C GLY A 403 -5.27 -21.56 -18.24
N ILE A 404 -5.92 -20.74 -19.06
CA ILE A 404 -5.43 -20.29 -20.36
C ILE A 404 -4.56 -19.04 -20.12
N PRO A 405 -3.27 -19.04 -20.53
CA PRO A 405 -2.39 -17.91 -20.30
C PRO A 405 -2.81 -16.69 -21.12
N GLY A 406 -2.52 -15.50 -20.57
CA GLY A 406 -2.74 -14.23 -21.24
C GLY A 406 -1.77 -13.95 -22.39
N GLU A 407 -1.99 -12.82 -23.06
CA GLU A 407 -1.06 -12.28 -24.04
C GLU A 407 0.04 -11.49 -23.33
N GLU A 408 1.30 -11.92 -23.50
CA GLU A 408 2.46 -11.23 -22.95
C GLU A 408 2.66 -9.87 -23.60
N ILE A 409 2.96 -8.88 -22.76
CA ILE A 409 3.29 -7.53 -23.16
C ILE A 409 4.82 -7.45 -23.24
N PRO A 410 5.39 -7.15 -24.42
CA PRO A 410 6.83 -7.06 -24.58
C PRO A 410 7.36 -5.82 -23.86
N PHE A 411 8.51 -5.97 -23.20
CA PHE A 411 9.23 -4.86 -22.62
C PHE A 411 9.68 -3.86 -23.71
N PRO A 412 9.63 -2.54 -23.46
CA PRO A 412 10.03 -1.54 -24.45
C PRO A 412 11.53 -1.64 -24.80
N GLU A 413 11.85 -1.49 -26.09
CA GLU A 413 13.24 -1.52 -26.59
C GLU A 413 14.11 -0.40 -26.03
#